data_AF-A0A661G832-F1
#
_entry.id   AF-A0A661G832-F1
#
_cell.length_a   1.000
_cell.length_b   1.000
_cell.length_c   1.000
_cell.angle_alpha   90.00
_cell.angle_beta   90.00
_cell.angle_gamma   90.00
#
_symmetry.space_group_name_H-M   'P 1'
#
loop_
_entity.id
_entity.type
_entity.pdbx_description
1 polymer ?
#
loop_
_entity_poly.entity_id
_entity_poly.type
_entity_poly.pdbx_seq_one_letter_code
_entity_poly.pdbx_strand_id
1 'polypeptide(L)' 'IQANEVPVEYLVFPDEGHGFRKKQNRITASDAYVRFLDTYLKGESGPD' A
#
# COMPACT_ATOMS: atom_id res chain seq x y z
N ILE A 1 -4.88 16.79 -6.52
CA ILE A 1 -6.20 17.10 -5.94
C ILE A 1 -6.89 15.75 -5.72
N GLN A 2 -7.21 15.41 -4.47
CA GLN A 2 -8.01 14.24 -4.12
C GLN A 2 -9.47 14.68 -4.18
N ALA A 3 -10.19 14.30 -5.23
CA ALA A 3 -11.46 14.93 -5.59
C ALA A 3 -12.70 14.33 -4.89
N ASN A 4 -12.57 13.11 -4.35
CA ASN A 4 -13.73 12.30 -3.98
C ASN A 4 -13.74 11.87 -2.50
N GLU A 5 -12.92 12.47 -1.64
CA GLU A 5 -12.78 12.09 -0.21
C GLU A 5 -12.41 10.61 0.03
N VAL A 6 -12.02 9.89 -1.02
CA VAL A 6 -11.55 8.50 -0.96
C VAL A 6 -10.08 8.48 -0.58
N PRO A 7 -9.64 7.67 0.40
CA PRO A 7 -8.23 7.56 0.78
C PRO A 7 -7.39 7.02 -0.38
N VAL A 8 -6.34 7.76 -0.74
CA VAL A 8 -5.39 7.42 -1.80
C VAL A 8 -3.97 7.70 -1.30
N GLU A 9 -3.10 6.69 -1.41
CA GLU A 9 -1.68 6.79 -1.08
C GLU A 9 -0.84 6.44 -2.31
N TYR A 10 0.17 7.26 -2.60
CA TYR A 10 1.12 7.04 -3.69
C TYR A 10 2.44 6.52 -3.14
N LEU A 11 2.86 5.36 -3.63
CA LEU A 11 4.18 4.81 -3.40
C LEU A 11 4.92 4.73 -4.73
N VAL A 12 5.95 5.55 -4.90
CA VAL A 12 6.72 5.66 -6.14
C VAL A 12 8.16 5.27 -5.86
N PHE A 13 8.68 4.33 -6.65
CA PHE A 13 10.09 3.96 -6.65
C PHE A 13 10.75 4.55 -7.90
N PRO A 14 11.63 5.57 -7.78
CA PRO A 14 12.19 6.28 -8.93
C PRO A 14 13.14 5.40 -9.77
N ASP A 15 13.53 4.25 -9.25
CA ASP A 15 14.48 3.30 -9.81
C ASP A 15 13.83 2.00 -10.30
N GLU A 16 12.50 1.97 -10.43
CA GLU A 16 11.71 0.84 -10.93
C GLU A 16 10.85 1.23 -12.15
N GLY A 17 10.36 0.22 -12.87
CA GLY A 17 9.48 0.37 -14.04
C GLY A 17 8.11 -0.24 -13.82
N HIS A 18 7.58 -0.99 -14.81
CA HIS A 18 6.26 -1.63 -14.72
C HIS A 18 6.15 -2.67 -13.59
N GLY A 19 7.28 -3.15 -13.05
CA GLY A 19 7.31 -4.02 -11.88
C GLY A 19 8.53 -3.73 -11.00
N PHE A 20 8.50 -4.28 -9.78
CA PHE A 20 9.58 -4.09 -8.80
C PHE A 20 10.59 -5.23 -8.87
N ARG A 21 11.78 -4.95 -9.41
CA ARG A 21 12.87 -5.93 -9.47
C ARG A 21 13.63 -5.99 -8.15
N LYS A 22 13.87 -4.86 -7.50
CA LYS A 22 14.68 -4.82 -6.27
C LYS A 22 13.90 -5.41 -5.11
N LYS A 23 14.55 -6.32 -4.37
CA LYS A 23 13.94 -6.97 -3.19
C LYS A 23 13.45 -5.95 -2.16
N GLN A 24 14.21 -4.88 -1.94
CA GLN A 24 13.84 -3.84 -1.00
C GLN A 24 12.52 -3.15 -1.40
N ASN A 25 12.38 -2.79 -2.68
CA ASN A 25 11.17 -2.13 -3.18
C ASN A 25 9.95 -3.06 -3.12
N ARG A 26 10.14 -4.36 -3.35
CA ARG A 26 9.08 -5.36 -3.15
C ARG A 26 8.62 -5.45 -1.70
N ILE A 27 9.55 -5.46 -0.74
CA ILE A 27 9.21 -5.47 0.70
C ILE A 27 8.44 -4.21 1.07
N THR A 28 8.95 -3.04 0.70
CA THR A 28 8.29 -1.76 0.99
C THR A 28 6.89 -1.69 0.39
N ALA A 29 6.69 -2.18 -0.84
CA ALA A 29 5.36 -2.27 -1.44
C ALA A 29 4.43 -3.22 -0.69
N SER A 30 4.91 -4.42 -0.34
CA SER A 30 4.12 -5.39 0.43
C SER A 30 3.70 -4.84 1.79
N ASP A 31 4.60 -4.18 2.52
CA ASP A 31 4.30 -3.58 3.82
C ASP A 31 3.28 -2.44 3.69
N ALA A 32 3.39 -1.60 2.65
CA ALA A 32 2.44 -0.53 2.38
C ALA A 32 1.04 -1.09 2.09
N TYR A 33 0.93 -2.17 1.30
CA TYR A 33 -0.35 -2.82 1.04
C TYR A 33 -0.99 -3.35 2.32
N VAL A 34 -0.24 -4.08 3.14
CA VAL A 34 -0.76 -4.63 4.41
C VAL A 34 -1.27 -3.51 5.30
N ARG A 35 -0.49 -2.44 5.49
CA ARG A 35 -0.90 -1.30 6.34
C ARG A 35 -2.15 -0.60 5.84
N PHE A 36 -2.24 -0.37 4.53
CA PHE A 36 -3.41 0.27 3.93
C PHE A 36 -4.66 -0.58 4.13
N LEU A 37 -4.57 -1.88 3.82
CA LEU A 37 -5.70 -2.80 3.97
C LEU A 37 -6.08 -3.00 5.45
N ASP A 38 -5.10 -3.07 6.35
CA ASP A 38 -5.34 -3.13 7.79
C ASP A 38 -6.05 -1.86 8.31
N THR A 39 -5.76 -0.70 7.72
CA THR A 39 -6.36 0.58 8.14
C THR A 39 -7.79 0.74 7.65
N TYR A 40 -8.09 0.30 6.41
CA TYR A 40 -9.34 0.63 5.74
C TYR A 40 -10.28 -0.56 5.50
N LEU A 41 -9.79 -1.80 5.55
CA LEU A 41 -10.59 -3.01 5.28
C LEU A 41 -10.66 -4.01 6.43
N LYS A 42 -9.78 -3.90 7.43
CA LYS A 42 -9.86 -4.73 8.63
C LYS A 42 -10.93 -4.13 9.53
N GLY A 43 -12.16 -4.65 9.42
CA GLY A 43 -13.26 -4.29 10.30
C GLY A 43 -12.96 -4.62 11.78
N GLU A 44 -13.86 -4.25 12.70
CA GLU A 44 -13.73 -4.51 14.15
C GLU A 44 -13.68 -6.01 14.55
N SER A 45 -13.74 -6.92 13.58
CA SER A 45 -13.80 -8.37 13.80
C SER A 45 -12.55 -9.09 13.31
N GLY A 46 -11.45 -9.02 14.06
CA GLY A 46 -10.39 -10.01 13.88
C GLY A 46 -9.33 -10.02 14.97
N PRO A 47 -8.73 -11.18 15.31
CA PRO A 47 -9.28 -12.54 15.45
C PRO A 47 -9.56 -12.89 16.93
N ASP A 48 -10.37 -13.93 17.18
CA ASP A 48 -10.33 -14.71 18.43
C ASP A 48 -8.99 -15.46 18.57
#